data_AF-A0A1B8UN82-F1
#
_entry.id   AF-A0A1B8UN82-F1
#
_cell.length_a   1.000
_cell.length_b   1.000
_cell.length_c   1.000
_cell.angle_alpha   90.00
_cell.angle_beta   90.00
_cell.angle_gamma   90.00
#
_symmetry.space_group_name_H-M   'P 1'
#
loop_
_entity.id
_entity.type
_entity.pdbx_description
1 polymer ?
#
loop_
_entity_poly.entity_id
_entity_poly.type
_entity_poly.pdbx_seq_one_letter_code
_entity_poly.pdbx_strand_id
1 'polypeptide(L)'
;MSRHFGIVNIVAILFIAALLLGYMKYVSQEKDEIERLKLSYAIDYATDAGAMAMLNTGNLEMDYTKQKAVTVNPALALDTFLDVFAFNYDMYPSAENKASIKDYIPVAAVAAYDGYYLASHQLVTNEAGNYPETPANGVEWDLVFGMKIPYLYTYGGTSYGLNMGMEESLALTDSTLAKIQGLPPTSTGSLSRGEARKIINNNISNDMAYQINETNTINPYWKNFFYIPNQ
;
A
#
# COMPACT_ATOMS: atom_id res chain seq x y z
N MET A 1 18.19 -50.30 43.99
CA MET A 1 18.04 -49.89 42.57
C MET A 1 19.37 -49.35 42.09
N SER A 2 19.89 -49.84 40.96
CA SER A 2 21.23 -49.48 40.48
C SER A 2 21.27 -48.04 39.96
N ARG A 3 22.40 -47.35 40.17
CA ARG A 3 22.64 -45.97 39.71
C ARG A 3 22.36 -45.78 38.21
N HIS A 4 22.55 -46.82 37.41
CA HIS A 4 22.30 -46.81 35.97
C HIS A 4 20.81 -46.64 35.62
N PHE A 5 19.88 -47.17 36.43
CA PHE A 5 18.45 -47.02 36.20
C PHE A 5 17.97 -45.58 36.42
N GLY A 6 18.58 -44.84 37.35
CA GLY A 6 18.27 -43.42 37.58
C GLY A 6 18.72 -42.52 36.41
N ILE A 7 19.91 -42.78 35.87
CA ILE A 7 20.46 -42.01 34.75
C ILE A 7 19.61 -42.17 33.49
N VAL A 8 19.18 -43.40 33.17
CA VAL A 8 18.34 -43.66 31.99
C VAL A 8 16.98 -42.95 32.11
N ASN A 9 16.36 -42.93 33.29
CA ASN A 9 15.09 -42.22 33.48
C ASN A 9 15.23 -40.70 33.34
N ILE A 10 16.32 -40.10 33.84
CA ILE A 10 16.56 -38.65 33.68
C ILE A 10 16.73 -38.29 32.19
N VAL A 11 17.49 -39.11 31.44
CA VAL A 11 17.66 -38.90 29.99
C VAL A 11 16.32 -39.03 29.26
N ALA A 12 15.50 -40.03 29.60
CA ALA A 12 14.18 -40.19 29.00
C ALA A 12 13.24 -39.00 29.28
N ILE A 13 13.23 -38.48 30.51
CA ILE A 13 12.46 -37.28 30.87
C ILE A 13 12.94 -36.05 30.09
N LEU A 14 14.25 -35.90 29.90
CA LEU A 14 14.83 -34.78 29.15
C LEU A 14 14.44 -34.85 27.66
N PHE A 15 14.44 -36.04 27.06
CA PHE A 15 13.95 -36.24 25.69
C PHE A 15 12.46 -35.92 25.55
N ILE A 16 11.62 -36.32 26.51
CA ILE A 16 10.19 -36.00 26.52
C ILE A 16 9.99 -34.48 26.65
N ALA A 17 10.73 -33.82 27.53
CA ALA A 17 10.65 -32.36 27.70
C ALA A 17 11.08 -31.62 26.42
N ALA A 18 12.16 -32.07 25.76
CA ALA A 18 12.60 -31.50 24.49
C ALA A 18 11.56 -31.70 23.37
N LEU A 19 10.92 -32.87 23.30
CA LEU A 19 9.87 -33.16 22.33
C LEU A 19 8.63 -32.29 22.55
N LEU A 20 8.20 -32.11 23.81
CA LEU A 20 7.08 -31.22 24.14
C LEU A 20 7.36 -29.76 23.76
N LEU A 21 8.57 -29.26 24.04
CA LEU A 21 8.96 -27.91 23.63
C LEU A 21 9.01 -27.76 22.10
N GLY A 22 9.51 -28.78 21.39
CA GLY A 22 9.52 -28.81 19.93
C GLY A 22 8.11 -28.80 19.35
N TYR A 23 7.22 -29.62 19.90
CA TYR A 23 5.82 -29.69 19.48
C TYR A 23 5.07 -28.38 19.73
N MET A 24 5.26 -27.74 20.89
CA MET A 24 4.66 -26.43 21.18
C MET A 24 5.11 -25.36 20.18
N LYS A 25 6.40 -25.34 19.83
CA LYS A 25 6.93 -24.41 18.82
C LYS A 25 6.34 -24.69 17.44
N TYR A 26 6.26 -25.96 17.05
CA TYR A 26 5.70 -26.37 15.76
C TYR A 26 4.24 -25.94 15.62
N VAL A 27 3.41 -26.22 16.64
CA VAL A 27 1.99 -25.81 16.65
C VAL A 27 1.85 -24.29 16.62
N SER A 28 2.73 -23.55 17.29
CA SER A 28 2.71 -22.08 17.23
C SER A 28 3.04 -21.59 15.82
N GLN A 29 4.08 -22.13 15.18
CA GLN A 29 4.47 -21.75 13.82
C GLN A 29 3.37 -22.06 12.80
N GLU A 30 2.74 -23.22 12.91
CA GLU A 30 1.64 -23.61 12.01
C GLU A 30 0.43 -22.67 12.14
N LYS A 31 0.09 -22.25 13.37
CA LYS A 31 -0.96 -21.25 13.60
C LYS A 31 -0.60 -19.90 12.96
N ASP A 32 0.62 -19.43 13.18
CA ASP A 32 1.10 -18.16 12.61
C ASP A 32 1.07 -18.19 11.08
N GLU A 33 1.42 -19.32 10.46
CA GLU A 33 1.36 -19.50 8.99
C GLU A 33 -0.07 -19.47 8.47
N ILE A 34 -1.01 -20.16 9.14
CA ILE A 34 -2.43 -20.15 8.77
C ILE A 34 -3.01 -18.74 8.89
N GLU A 35 -2.67 -18.00 9.94
CA GLU A 35 -3.12 -16.62 10.12
C GLU A 35 -2.58 -15.68 9.04
N ARG A 36 -1.31 -15.83 8.66
CA ARG A 36 -0.72 -15.09 7.53
C ARG A 36 -1.42 -15.39 6.21
N LEU A 37 -1.75 -16.65 5.96
CA LEU A 37 -2.49 -17.04 4.75
C LEU A 37 -3.88 -16.41 4.72
N LYS A 38 -4.62 -16.47 5.83
CA LYS A 38 -5.94 -15.83 5.94
C LYS A 38 -5.85 -14.32 5.71
N LEU A 39 -4.84 -13.67 6.31
CA LEU A 39 -4.60 -12.24 6.13
C LEU A 39 -4.31 -11.90 4.66
N SER A 40 -3.47 -12.69 3.98
CA SER A 40 -3.18 -12.48 2.56
C SER A 40 -4.45 -12.54 1.72
N TYR A 41 -5.28 -13.58 1.91
CA TYR A 41 -6.55 -13.68 1.18
C TYR A 41 -7.50 -12.52 1.49
N ALA A 42 -7.62 -12.13 2.75
CA ALA A 42 -8.47 -11.02 3.16
C ALA A 42 -8.04 -9.69 2.50
N ILE A 43 -6.72 -9.45 2.40
CA ILE A 43 -6.15 -8.29 1.71
C ILE A 43 -6.44 -8.35 0.22
N ASP A 44 -6.26 -9.50 -0.43
CA ASP A 44 -6.49 -9.64 -1.87
C ASP A 44 -7.96 -9.34 -2.22
N TYR A 45 -8.91 -9.93 -1.48
CA TYR A 45 -10.34 -9.66 -1.68
C TYR A 45 -10.72 -8.19 -1.41
N ALA A 46 -10.18 -7.60 -0.34
CA ALA A 46 -10.43 -6.19 -0.03
C ALA A 46 -9.84 -5.25 -1.09
N THR A 47 -8.67 -5.59 -1.63
CA THR A 47 -8.00 -4.82 -2.70
C THR A 47 -8.80 -4.89 -3.99
N ASP A 48 -9.28 -6.07 -4.38
CA ASP A 48 -10.13 -6.25 -5.56
C ASP A 48 -11.45 -5.47 -5.43
N ALA A 49 -12.08 -5.51 -4.24
CA ALA A 49 -13.30 -4.75 -3.99
C ALA A 49 -13.07 -3.23 -4.06
N GLY A 50 -11.97 -2.74 -3.46
CA GLY A 50 -11.56 -1.34 -3.56
C GLY A 50 -11.29 -0.90 -5.01
N ALA A 51 -10.61 -1.75 -5.79
CA ALA A 51 -10.36 -1.50 -7.21
C ALA A 51 -11.65 -1.43 -8.03
N MET A 52 -12.60 -2.34 -7.78
CA MET A 52 -13.90 -2.33 -8.45
C MET A 52 -14.74 -1.10 -8.09
N ALA A 53 -14.74 -0.69 -6.82
CA ALA A 53 -15.45 0.51 -6.39
C ALA A 53 -14.89 1.78 -7.04
N MET A 54 -13.57 1.88 -7.21
CA MET A 54 -12.93 2.98 -7.93
C MET A 54 -13.36 3.10 -9.39
N LEU A 55 -13.53 1.97 -10.08
CA LEU A 55 -13.94 1.96 -11.49
C LEU A 55 -15.42 2.32 -11.64
N ASN A 56 -16.26 1.90 -10.70
CA ASN A 56 -17.69 2.14 -10.71
C ASN A 56 -18.10 3.59 -10.41
N THR A 57 -17.18 4.45 -9.96
CA THR A 57 -17.43 5.90 -9.86
C THR A 57 -17.35 6.65 -11.19
N GLY A 58 -16.99 5.97 -12.28
CA GLY A 58 -17.05 6.50 -13.63
C GLY A 58 -18.49 6.79 -14.06
N ASN A 59 -18.83 8.08 -14.10
CA ASN A 59 -20.07 8.70 -14.54
C ASN A 59 -20.93 7.85 -15.53
N LEU A 60 -22.23 7.71 -15.24
CA LEU A 60 -23.27 7.02 -16.04
C LEU A 60 -23.54 7.63 -17.45
N GLU A 61 -22.68 8.53 -17.91
CA GLU A 61 -22.74 9.19 -19.21
C GLU A 61 -21.51 8.80 -20.05
N MET A 62 -21.37 7.50 -20.35
CA MET A 62 -20.40 6.98 -21.32
C MET A 62 -20.75 7.41 -22.74
N ASP A 63 -20.49 8.68 -23.06
CA ASP A 63 -20.30 9.09 -24.45
C ASP A 63 -18.99 8.45 -24.96
N TYR A 64 -19.09 7.66 -26.03
CA TYR A 64 -17.99 6.87 -26.62
C TYR A 64 -16.76 7.71 -27.00
N THR A 65 -16.89 9.03 -27.05
CA THR A 65 -15.82 9.98 -27.38
C THR A 65 -14.87 10.29 -26.21
N LYS A 66 -15.21 9.92 -24.96
CA LYS A 66 -14.40 10.21 -23.74
C LYS A 66 -13.81 8.96 -23.06
N GLN A 67 -13.65 7.88 -23.82
CA GLN A 67 -13.26 6.54 -23.37
C GLN A 67 -11.90 6.42 -22.65
N LYS A 68 -11.11 7.50 -22.53
CA LYS A 68 -9.76 7.49 -21.94
C LYS A 68 -9.65 8.19 -20.58
N ALA A 69 -10.73 8.71 -20.00
CA ALA A 69 -10.71 9.42 -18.72
C ALA A 69 -11.57 8.69 -17.68
N VAL A 70 -11.10 7.53 -17.21
CA VAL A 70 -11.67 6.91 -16.00
C VAL A 70 -11.23 7.77 -14.81
N THR A 71 -12.18 8.49 -14.21
CA THR A 71 -11.94 9.25 -12.98
C THR A 71 -11.88 8.27 -11.82
N VAL A 72 -10.69 8.08 -11.27
CA VAL A 72 -10.44 7.20 -10.11
C VAL A 72 -10.69 8.01 -8.84
N ASN A 73 -11.56 7.53 -7.95
CA ASN A 73 -11.75 8.10 -6.62
C ASN A 73 -10.99 7.25 -5.57
N PRO A 74 -9.76 7.65 -5.17
CA PRO A 74 -8.95 6.86 -4.26
C PRO A 74 -9.52 6.81 -2.82
N ALA A 75 -10.26 7.85 -2.39
CA ALA A 75 -10.87 7.87 -1.06
C ALA A 75 -11.96 6.79 -0.92
N LEU A 76 -12.80 6.63 -1.96
CA LEU A 76 -13.80 5.56 -1.99
C LEU A 76 -13.16 4.17 -2.03
N ALA A 77 -12.02 4.03 -2.72
CA ALA A 77 -11.25 2.80 -2.76
C ALA A 77 -10.86 2.33 -1.37
N LEU A 78 -10.31 3.25 -0.58
CA LEU A 78 -9.84 2.98 0.77
C LEU A 78 -11.02 2.67 1.69
N ASP A 79 -12.13 3.40 1.59
CA ASP A 79 -13.31 3.12 2.41
C ASP A 79 -13.89 1.72 2.12
N THR A 80 -14.01 1.36 0.83
CA THR A 80 -14.48 0.03 0.41
C THR A 80 -13.51 -1.08 0.83
N PHE A 81 -12.20 -0.82 0.73
CA PHE A 81 -11.17 -1.75 1.22
C PHE A 81 -11.36 -2.03 2.71
N LEU A 82 -11.54 -0.97 3.52
CA LEU A 82 -11.73 -1.10 4.96
C LEU A 82 -13.02 -1.82 5.32
N ASP A 83 -14.10 -1.58 4.59
CA ASP A 83 -15.37 -2.30 4.76
C ASP A 83 -15.19 -3.79 4.54
N VAL A 84 -14.65 -4.19 3.38
CA VAL A 84 -14.48 -5.60 3.03
C VAL A 84 -13.46 -6.27 3.95
N PHE A 85 -12.40 -5.56 4.35
CA PHE A 85 -11.45 -6.07 5.33
C PHE A 85 -12.10 -6.30 6.69
N ALA A 86 -12.92 -5.36 7.18
CA ALA A 86 -13.66 -5.53 8.43
C ALA A 86 -14.62 -6.74 8.35
N PHE A 87 -15.34 -6.90 7.24
CA PHE A 87 -16.21 -8.05 7.02
C PHE A 87 -15.45 -9.38 7.02
N ASN A 88 -14.25 -9.45 6.42
CA ASN A 88 -13.42 -10.66 6.40
C ASN A 88 -12.99 -11.13 7.80
N TYR A 89 -12.93 -10.21 8.76
CA TYR A 89 -12.58 -10.48 10.16
C TYR A 89 -13.79 -10.50 11.11
N ASP A 90 -15.01 -10.54 10.56
CA ASP A 90 -16.26 -10.51 11.33
C ASP A 90 -16.38 -9.27 12.25
N MET A 91 -15.78 -8.16 11.82
CA MET A 91 -15.86 -6.87 12.49
C MET A 91 -16.95 -6.03 11.83
N TYR A 92 -17.78 -5.36 12.64
CA TYR A 92 -18.74 -4.40 12.11
C TYR A 92 -17.99 -3.17 11.55
N PRO A 93 -18.36 -2.66 10.35
CA PRO A 93 -17.70 -1.51 9.73
C PRO A 93 -18.08 -0.18 10.41
N SER A 94 -17.77 -0.02 11.70
CA SER A 94 -17.88 1.26 12.40
C SER A 94 -16.65 2.13 12.12
N ALA A 95 -16.78 3.45 12.34
CA ALA A 95 -15.68 4.39 12.16
C ALA A 95 -14.47 4.04 13.05
N GLU A 96 -14.70 3.57 14.29
CA GLU A 96 -13.62 3.20 15.20
C GLU A 96 -12.84 1.95 14.73
N ASN A 97 -13.56 0.97 14.19
CA ASN A 97 -12.93 -0.25 13.65
C ASN A 97 -12.14 0.07 12.37
N LYS A 98 -12.68 0.92 11.49
CA LYS A 98 -11.97 1.41 10.30
C LYS A 98 -10.72 2.20 10.68
N ALA A 99 -10.79 3.09 11.67
CA ALA A 99 -9.64 3.83 12.17
C ALA A 99 -8.55 2.90 12.71
N SER A 100 -8.95 1.89 13.51
CA SER A 100 -8.03 0.88 14.03
C SER A 100 -7.32 0.10 12.91
N ILE A 101 -8.01 -0.23 11.81
CA ILE A 101 -7.40 -0.91 10.66
C ILE A 101 -6.45 0.06 9.91
N LYS A 102 -6.86 1.32 9.71
CA LYS A 102 -6.03 2.35 9.05
C LYS A 102 -4.70 2.58 9.77
N ASP A 103 -4.67 2.51 11.09
CA ASP A 103 -3.44 2.65 11.89
C ASP A 103 -2.38 1.58 11.53
N TYR A 104 -2.81 0.40 11.09
CA TYR A 104 -1.91 -0.68 10.69
C TYR A 104 -1.46 -0.61 9.22
N ILE A 105 -1.98 0.34 8.43
CA ILE A 105 -1.62 0.52 7.01
C ILE A 105 -0.62 1.68 6.91
N PRO A 106 0.69 1.42 6.76
CA PRO A 106 1.68 2.50 6.75
C PRO A 106 1.56 3.42 5.54
N VAL A 107 1.27 2.85 4.37
CA VAL A 107 1.15 3.56 3.10
C VAL A 107 0.19 2.77 2.21
N ALA A 108 -0.66 3.48 1.47
CA ALA A 108 -1.45 2.90 0.38
C ALA A 108 -1.17 3.65 -0.92
N ALA A 109 -1.06 2.93 -2.04
CA ALA A 109 -0.82 3.53 -3.35
C ALA A 109 -1.88 3.09 -4.35
N VAL A 110 -2.43 4.05 -5.10
CA VAL A 110 -3.39 3.80 -6.18
C VAL A 110 -2.77 4.30 -7.48
N ALA A 111 -2.42 3.36 -8.36
CA ALA A 111 -1.85 3.68 -9.67
C ALA A 111 -2.95 3.92 -10.72
N ALA A 112 -3.01 5.14 -11.26
CA ALA A 112 -3.89 5.53 -12.36
C ALA A 112 -3.11 5.61 -13.69
N TYR A 113 -3.80 5.85 -14.79
CA TYR A 113 -3.21 5.79 -16.14
C TYR A 113 -2.02 6.74 -16.37
N ASP A 114 -2.04 7.92 -15.77
CA ASP A 114 -1.13 9.06 -15.99
C ASP A 114 -0.40 9.49 -14.70
N GLY A 115 -0.49 8.70 -13.63
CA GLY A 115 0.16 8.97 -12.34
C GLY A 115 -0.45 8.14 -11.21
N TYR A 116 0.01 8.34 -9.99
CA TYR A 116 -0.43 7.59 -8.81
C TYR A 116 -0.82 8.52 -7.67
N TYR A 117 -1.70 8.03 -6.82
CA TYR A 117 -2.03 8.63 -5.53
C TYR A 117 -1.33 7.84 -4.43
N LEU A 118 -0.79 8.57 -3.47
CA LEU A 118 -0.12 7.98 -2.32
C LEU A 118 -0.88 8.47 -1.08
N ALA A 119 -1.33 7.53 -0.25
CA ALA A 119 -1.86 7.83 1.06
C ALA A 119 -0.76 7.63 2.10
N SER A 120 -0.59 8.63 2.95
CA SER A 120 0.27 8.57 4.13
C SER A 120 -0.50 9.11 5.33
N HIS A 121 -0.05 8.71 6.54
CA HIS A 121 -0.61 9.26 7.76
C HIS A 121 -0.30 10.75 7.83
N GLN A 122 -1.35 11.56 7.80
CA GLN A 122 -1.28 12.99 7.98
C GLN A 122 -2.09 13.38 9.21
N LEU A 123 -1.65 14.44 9.89
CA LEU A 123 -2.39 15.04 10.98
C LEU A 123 -3.62 15.71 10.39
N VAL A 124 -4.77 15.06 10.49
CA VAL A 124 -6.03 15.67 10.11
C VAL A 124 -6.55 16.43 11.32
N THR A 125 -6.86 17.70 11.11
CA THR A 125 -7.66 18.44 12.09
C THR A 125 -9.07 17.91 11.99
N ASN A 126 -9.56 17.29 13.07
CA ASN A 126 -10.91 16.77 13.12
C ASN A 126 -11.90 17.90 12.73
N GLU A 127 -12.90 17.57 11.91
CA GLU A 127 -13.92 18.52 11.47
C GLU A 127 -14.53 19.22 12.69
N ALA A 128 -14.27 20.52 12.83
CA ALA A 128 -15.15 21.40 13.59
C ALA A 128 -16.44 21.58 12.78
N GLY A 129 -17.31 20.58 12.84
CA GLY A 129 -18.49 20.46 11.99
C GLY A 129 -19.84 20.73 12.65
N ASN A 130 -19.93 21.39 13.82
CA ASN A 130 -21.22 21.91 14.31
C ASN A 130 -21.18 23.14 15.23
N TYR A 131 -20.03 23.58 15.74
CA TYR A 131 -19.97 24.82 16.55
C TYR A 131 -18.65 25.57 16.32
N PRO A 132 -18.67 26.83 15.86
CA PRO A 132 -17.48 27.63 15.55
C PRO A 132 -16.72 28.14 16.79
N GLU A 133 -17.04 27.68 18.00
CA GLU A 133 -16.53 28.21 19.26
C GLU A 133 -15.63 27.26 20.05
N THR A 134 -15.42 26.02 19.56
CA THR A 134 -14.58 25.03 20.24
C THR A 134 -13.21 24.94 19.55
N PRO A 135 -12.09 25.27 20.23
CA PRO A 135 -10.77 25.03 19.67
C PRO A 135 -10.60 23.53 19.39
N ALA A 136 -10.11 23.18 18.19
CA ALA A 136 -9.94 21.80 17.73
C ALA A 136 -9.07 21.00 18.71
N ASN A 137 -9.69 20.17 19.54
CA ASN A 137 -9.04 19.38 20.59
C ASN A 137 -8.87 17.91 20.20
N GLY A 138 -8.62 17.65 18.92
CA GLY A 138 -8.38 16.31 18.42
C GLY A 138 -7.49 16.38 17.20
N VAL A 139 -6.19 16.23 17.43
CA VAL A 139 -5.23 15.96 16.37
C VAL A 139 -5.24 14.45 16.20
N GLU A 140 -5.88 13.97 15.12
CA GLU A 140 -5.98 12.55 14.82
C GLU A 140 -5.16 12.25 13.57
N TRP A 141 -4.44 11.13 13.59
CA TRP A 141 -3.71 10.66 12.42
C TRP A 141 -4.70 9.91 11.54
N ASP A 142 -4.89 10.37 10.30
CA ASP A 142 -5.69 9.64 9.32
C ASP A 142 -4.85 9.36 8.07
N LEU A 143 -5.16 8.24 7.42
CA LEU A 143 -4.55 7.83 6.16
C LEU A 143 -5.26 8.56 5.02
N VAL A 144 -4.64 9.63 4.52
CA VAL A 144 -5.23 10.50 3.50
C VAL A 144 -4.42 10.47 2.22
N PHE A 145 -5.11 10.35 1.08
CA PHE A 145 -4.46 10.46 -0.23
C PHE A 145 -4.03 11.89 -0.51
N GLY A 146 -2.75 12.04 -0.82
CA GLY A 146 -2.19 13.30 -1.29
C GLY A 146 -2.57 13.61 -2.74
N MET A 147 -1.95 14.68 -3.26
CA MET A 147 -2.07 15.05 -4.67
C MET A 147 -1.50 13.95 -5.57
N LYS A 148 -2.05 13.86 -6.79
CA LYS A 148 -1.58 12.92 -7.80
C LYS A 148 -0.13 13.24 -8.21
N ILE A 149 0.74 12.23 -8.15
CA ILE A 149 2.14 12.33 -8.55
C ILE A 149 2.30 11.71 -9.94
N PRO A 150 2.92 12.40 -10.90
CA PRO A 150 3.15 11.86 -12.24
C PRO A 150 4.30 10.85 -12.25
N TYR A 151 4.31 9.94 -13.23
CA TYR A 151 5.44 9.04 -13.43
C TYR A 151 6.62 9.77 -14.10
N LEU A 152 7.54 10.28 -13.28
CA LEU A 152 8.63 11.13 -13.76
C LEU A 152 9.80 10.33 -14.37
N TYR A 153 10.29 10.79 -15.51
CA TYR A 153 11.53 10.36 -16.14
C TYR A 153 12.28 11.58 -16.67
N THR A 154 13.55 11.75 -16.32
CA THR A 154 14.35 12.90 -16.76
C THR A 154 15.43 12.48 -17.74
N TYR A 155 15.50 13.16 -18.89
CA TYR A 155 16.55 12.94 -19.89
C TYR A 155 16.88 14.22 -20.63
N GLY A 156 18.18 14.53 -20.76
CA GLY A 156 18.66 15.69 -21.52
C GLY A 156 18.13 17.04 -21.02
N GLY A 157 17.87 17.18 -19.71
CA GLY A 157 17.31 18.40 -19.11
C GLY A 157 15.80 18.58 -19.27
N THR A 158 15.12 17.64 -19.95
CA THR A 158 13.65 17.62 -20.06
C THR A 158 13.07 16.58 -19.10
N SER A 159 11.97 16.94 -18.42
CA SER A 159 11.22 16.02 -17.55
C SER A 159 10.02 15.47 -18.30
N TYR A 160 9.88 14.15 -18.33
CA TYR A 160 8.81 13.44 -19.02
C TYR A 160 7.87 12.78 -17.99
N GLY A 161 6.58 13.02 -18.12
CA GLY A 161 5.52 12.25 -17.46
C GLY A 161 5.12 11.06 -18.32
N LEU A 162 5.38 9.85 -17.84
CA LEU A 162 5.02 8.60 -18.50
C LEU A 162 3.54 8.28 -18.26
N ASN A 163 2.93 7.51 -19.16
CA ASN A 163 1.62 6.90 -18.97
C ASN A 163 1.72 5.36 -18.97
N MET A 164 0.79 4.68 -18.30
CA MET A 164 0.74 3.22 -18.28
C MET A 164 0.44 2.62 -19.66
N GLY A 165 -0.23 3.38 -20.54
CA GLY A 165 -0.48 2.99 -21.93
C GLY A 165 0.78 2.96 -22.81
N MET A 166 1.85 3.65 -22.42
CA MET A 166 3.10 3.80 -23.20
C MET A 166 2.89 4.40 -24.61
N GLU A 167 1.77 5.07 -24.84
CA GLU A 167 1.40 5.66 -26.12
C GLU A 167 1.82 7.12 -26.21
N GLU A 168 1.86 7.82 -25.06
CA GLU A 168 1.99 9.27 -25.01
C GLU A 168 2.81 9.67 -23.78
N SER A 169 3.64 10.70 -23.90
CA SER A 169 4.38 11.26 -22.78
C SER A 169 4.22 12.77 -22.72
N LEU A 170 4.18 13.32 -21.51
CA LEU A 170 4.12 14.76 -21.28
C LEU A 170 5.54 15.26 -21.05
N ALA A 171 6.11 16.02 -21.98
CA ALA A 171 7.43 16.61 -21.84
C ALA A 171 7.32 18.03 -21.26
N LEU A 172 8.12 18.30 -20.24
CA LEU A 172 8.31 19.60 -19.63
C LEU A 172 9.75 20.07 -19.94
N THR A 173 9.86 21.06 -20.82
CA THR A 173 11.11 21.72 -21.19
C THR A 173 10.98 23.21 -20.91
N ASP A 174 11.84 23.78 -20.06
CA ASP A 174 11.91 25.22 -19.75
C ASP A 174 10.54 25.87 -19.48
N SER A 175 9.68 25.20 -18.71
CA SER A 175 8.30 25.60 -18.35
C SER A 175 7.22 25.45 -19.42
N THR A 176 7.54 24.88 -20.57
CA THR A 176 6.56 24.51 -21.61
C THR A 176 6.18 23.05 -21.49
N LEU A 177 4.88 22.77 -21.38
CA LEU A 177 4.33 21.41 -21.32
C LEU A 177 3.84 21.02 -22.72
N ALA A 178 4.49 20.01 -23.33
CA ALA A 178 4.13 19.50 -24.64
C ALA A 178 3.77 18.01 -24.55
N LYS A 179 2.69 17.62 -25.23
CA LYS A 179 2.31 16.21 -25.36
C LYS A 179 3.04 15.60 -26.55
N ILE A 180 3.89 14.61 -26.28
CA ILE A 180 4.65 13.88 -27.28
C ILE A 180 4.00 12.51 -27.50
N GLN A 181 3.84 12.14 -28.77
CA GLN A 181 3.41 10.80 -29.15
C GLN A 181 4.59 9.84 -29.05
N GLY A 182 4.42 8.75 -28.31
CA GLY A 182 5.44 7.74 -28.07
C GLY A 182 6.24 7.93 -26.78
N LEU A 183 7.18 6.99 -26.58
CA LEU A 183 8.04 6.92 -25.41
C LEU A 183 9.19 7.94 -25.51
N PRO A 184 9.64 8.49 -24.37
CA PRO A 184 10.68 9.50 -24.36
C PRO A 184 12.02 8.96 -24.89
N PRO A 185 12.90 9.84 -25.38
CA PRO A 185 14.22 9.44 -25.86
C PRO A 185 15.16 9.03 -24.72
N THR A 186 16.12 8.16 -25.05
CA THR A 186 17.28 7.72 -24.26
C THR A 186 18.56 7.93 -25.05
N SER A 187 19.73 7.58 -24.48
CA SER A 187 21.03 7.68 -25.15
C SER A 187 21.18 6.80 -26.39
N THR A 188 20.33 5.77 -26.54
CA THR A 188 20.42 4.77 -27.61
C THR A 188 19.21 4.77 -28.56
N GLY A 189 18.18 5.58 -28.29
CA GLY A 189 16.97 5.64 -29.12
C GLY A 189 15.75 6.11 -28.33
N SER A 190 14.59 5.50 -28.57
CA SER A 190 13.41 5.67 -27.72
C SER A 190 13.40 4.63 -26.60
N LEU A 191 12.92 5.03 -25.43
CA LEU A 191 12.82 4.17 -24.27
C LEU A 191 11.96 2.94 -24.59
N SER A 192 12.37 1.75 -24.15
CA SER A 192 11.59 0.54 -24.38
C SER A 192 10.41 0.44 -23.41
N ARG A 193 9.35 -0.29 -23.80
CA ARG A 193 8.19 -0.52 -22.91
C ARG A 193 8.57 -1.20 -21.58
N GLY A 194 9.59 -2.08 -21.60
CA GLY A 194 10.08 -2.75 -20.41
C GLY A 194 10.77 -1.79 -19.44
N GLU A 195 11.64 -0.92 -19.96
CA GLU A 195 12.31 0.11 -19.18
C GLU A 195 11.33 1.14 -18.60
N ALA A 196 10.29 1.52 -19.36
CA ALA A 196 9.26 2.43 -18.87
C ALA A 196 8.52 1.85 -17.66
N ARG A 197 8.13 0.56 -17.74
CA ARG A 197 7.48 -0.12 -16.61
C ARG A 197 8.41 -0.20 -15.40
N LYS A 198 9.70 -0.45 -15.61
CA LYS A 198 10.68 -0.46 -14.54
C LYS A 198 10.80 0.90 -13.86
N ILE A 199 10.84 2.00 -14.63
CA ILE A 199 10.89 3.36 -14.08
C ILE A 199 9.62 3.67 -13.28
N ILE A 200 8.44 3.35 -13.84
CA ILE A 200 7.17 3.52 -13.13
C ILE A 200 7.18 2.78 -11.79
N ASN A 201 7.54 1.49 -11.80
CA ASN A 201 7.59 0.67 -10.59
C ASN A 201 8.60 1.20 -9.58
N ASN A 202 9.78 1.65 -10.04
CA ASN A 202 10.80 2.23 -9.17
C ASN A 202 10.32 3.54 -8.54
N ASN A 203 9.64 4.42 -9.29
CA ASN A 203 9.12 5.67 -8.76
C ASN A 203 8.10 5.41 -7.64
N ILE A 204 7.10 4.54 -7.89
CA ILE A 204 6.10 4.19 -6.88
C ILE A 204 6.78 3.55 -5.66
N SER A 205 7.69 2.60 -5.88
CA SER A 205 8.35 1.87 -4.79
C SER A 205 9.24 2.76 -3.92
N ASN A 206 10.01 3.66 -4.56
CA ASN A 206 10.86 4.61 -3.84
C ASN A 206 10.03 5.61 -3.03
N ASP A 207 8.93 6.11 -3.60
CA ASP A 207 8.06 7.06 -2.91
C ASP A 207 7.32 6.40 -1.74
N MET A 208 6.86 5.16 -1.90
CA MET A 208 6.31 4.37 -0.78
C MET A 208 7.35 4.19 0.33
N ALA A 209 8.57 3.79 -0.02
CA ALA A 209 9.65 3.61 0.94
C ALA A 209 10.02 4.92 1.66
N TYR A 210 10.02 6.04 0.93
CA TYR A 210 10.26 7.36 1.49
C TYR A 210 9.18 7.74 2.51
N GLN A 211 7.89 7.60 2.17
CA GLN A 211 6.80 7.91 3.09
C GLN A 211 6.82 7.03 4.35
N ILE A 212 7.15 5.74 4.21
CA ILE A 212 7.32 4.84 5.37
C ILE A 212 8.45 5.35 6.27
N ASN A 213 9.58 5.75 5.69
CA ASN A 213 10.71 6.26 6.46
C ASN A 213 10.38 7.57 7.18
N GLU A 214 9.72 8.51 6.52
CA GLU A 214 9.24 9.76 7.13
C GLU A 214 8.27 9.48 8.28
N THR A 215 7.30 8.59 8.07
CA THR A 215 6.32 8.19 9.10
C THR A 215 7.01 7.57 10.32
N ASN A 216 8.00 6.68 10.11
CA ASN A 216 8.78 6.07 11.19
C ASN A 216 9.67 7.09 11.92
N THR A 217 10.11 8.17 11.25
CA THR A 217 10.90 9.23 11.87
C THR A 217 10.05 10.08 12.81
N ILE A 218 8.79 10.32 12.43
CA ILE A 218 7.83 11.10 13.20
C ILE A 218 7.22 10.27 14.34
N ASN A 219 6.98 8.96 14.13
CA ASN A 219 6.43 8.06 15.12
C ASN A 219 7.43 6.94 15.51
N PRO A 220 8.20 7.10 16.60
CA PRO A 220 9.21 6.12 17.01
C PRO A 220 8.64 4.79 17.51
N TYR A 221 7.32 4.70 17.71
CA TYR A 221 6.61 3.48 18.12
C TYR A 221 6.15 2.64 16.93
N TRP A 222 6.12 3.21 15.72
CA TRP A 222 5.82 2.49 14.47
C TRP A 222 7.13 2.24 13.72
N LYS A 223 7.56 0.98 13.67
CA LYS A 223 8.77 0.56 12.94
C LYS A 223 8.38 -0.35 11.79
N ASN A 224 7.81 0.23 10.74
CA ASN A 224 7.48 -0.51 9.53
C ASN A 224 8.73 -0.57 8.65
N PHE A 225 9.40 -1.71 8.58
CA PHE A 225 10.47 -1.97 7.62
C PHE A 225 9.96 -2.94 6.56
N PHE A 226 9.75 -2.44 5.34
CA PHE A 226 9.44 -3.27 4.18
C PHE A 226 10.55 -3.14 3.16
N TYR A 227 11.17 -4.26 2.81
CA TYR A 227 12.09 -4.35 1.69
C TYR A 227 11.30 -4.86 0.50
N ILE A 228 11.06 -4.01 -0.51
CA ILE A 228 10.59 -4.47 -1.80
C ILE A 228 11.82 -5.02 -2.53
N PRO A 229 11.96 -6.35 -2.70
CA PRO A 229 13.09 -6.89 -3.43
C PRO A 229 13.06 -6.36 -4.86
N ASN A 230 14.17 -5.73 -5.29
CA ASN A 230 14.40 -5.41 -6.69
C ASN A 230 14.22 -6.68 -7.52
N GLN A 231 13.19 -6.73 -8.37
CA GLN A 231 13.10 -7.68 -9.48
C GLN A 231 13.77 -7.11 -10.73
#